data_AF-A0A6J2X4I7-F1
#
_entry.id   AF-A0A6J2X4I7-F1
#
_cell.length_a   1.000
_cell.length_b   1.000
_cell.length_c   1.000
_cell.angle_alpha   90.00
_cell.angle_beta   90.00
_cell.angle_gamma   90.00
#
_symmetry.space_group_name_H-M   'P 1'
#
loop_
_entity.id
_entity.type
_entity.pdbx_description
1 polymer ?
#
loop_
_entity_poly.entity_id
_entity_poly.type
_entity_poly.pdbx_seq_one_letter_code
_entity_poly.pdbx_strand_id
1 'polypeptide(L)'
;MAAILQHAAKRFIQTSAQRSAQVEGPSAVSGIHEGGYKIWKNLSIFVAAPAIILCAVNCYLQHQSHHAERPEFIKYDYLAVRTKKFPWGDGNHSLFHNPKTNALPSGYEE
;
A
#
# COMPACT_ATOMS: atom_id res chain seq x y z
N MET A 1 -44.33 -26.76 6.90
CA MET A 1 -43.28 -25.79 7.29
C MET A 1 -42.47 -25.24 6.11
N ALA A 2 -42.05 -26.05 5.12
CA ALA A 2 -41.21 -25.58 4.02
C ALA A 2 -41.83 -24.47 3.14
N ALA A 3 -43.13 -24.52 2.88
CA ALA A 3 -43.82 -23.54 2.03
C ALA A 3 -43.83 -22.11 2.62
N ILE A 4 -43.88 -21.99 3.94
CA ILE A 4 -43.88 -20.69 4.65
C ILE A 4 -42.48 -20.08 4.60
N LEU A 5 -41.44 -20.90 4.78
CA LEU A 5 -40.04 -20.48 4.66
C LEU A 5 -39.71 -20.04 3.24
N GLN A 6 -40.20 -20.75 2.22
CA GLN A 6 -40.02 -20.37 0.83
C GLN A 6 -40.74 -19.06 0.46
N HIS A 7 -41.92 -18.82 1.03
CA HIS A 7 -42.62 -17.54 0.83
C HIS A 7 -41.94 -16.37 1.55
N ALA A 8 -41.42 -16.60 2.77
CA ALA A 8 -40.65 -15.61 3.51
C ALA A 8 -39.34 -15.25 2.78
N ALA A 9 -38.62 -16.26 2.28
CA ALA A 9 -37.39 -16.06 1.50
C ALA A 9 -37.67 -15.30 0.19
N LYS A 10 -38.71 -15.69 -0.57
CA LYS A 10 -39.11 -14.98 -1.79
C LYS A 10 -39.49 -13.53 -1.49
N ARG A 11 -40.29 -13.27 -0.46
CA ARG A 11 -40.66 -11.90 -0.05
C ARG A 11 -39.45 -11.09 0.40
N PHE A 12 -38.50 -11.68 1.11
CA PHE A 12 -37.26 -11.03 1.53
C PHE A 12 -36.39 -10.62 0.33
N ILE A 13 -36.25 -11.51 -0.66
CA ILE A 13 -35.50 -11.22 -1.90
C ILE A 13 -36.23 -10.17 -2.75
N GLN A 14 -37.55 -10.23 -2.84
CA GLN A 14 -38.35 -9.27 -3.62
C GLN A 14 -38.36 -7.87 -2.99
N THR A 15 -38.46 -7.77 -1.66
CA THR A 15 -38.40 -6.49 -0.93
C THR A 15 -37.01 -5.88 -0.90
N SER A 16 -35.94 -6.69 -0.83
CA SER A 16 -34.56 -6.20 -0.96
C SER A 16 -34.25 -5.71 -2.38
N ALA A 17 -34.69 -6.42 -3.42
CA ALA A 17 -34.54 -5.99 -4.80
C ALA A 17 -35.31 -4.69 -5.12
N GLN A 18 -36.51 -4.51 -4.56
CA GLN A 18 -37.25 -3.26 -4.71
C GLN A 18 -36.58 -2.09 -3.98
N ARG A 19 -36.01 -2.30 -2.79
CA ARG A 19 -35.26 -1.26 -2.06
C ARG A 19 -33.97 -0.83 -2.76
N SER A 20 -33.29 -1.73 -3.48
CA SER A 20 -32.13 -1.37 -4.30
C SER A 20 -32.50 -0.64 -5.60
N ALA A 21 -33.72 -0.86 -6.10
CA ALA A 21 -34.24 -0.20 -7.30
C ALA A 21 -34.90 1.16 -7.02
N GLN A 22 -35.31 1.44 -5.77
CA GLN A 22 -35.80 2.74 -5.32
C GLN A 22 -34.63 3.72 -5.07
N VAL A 23 -33.80 3.92 -6.09
CA VAL A 23 -32.94 5.10 -6.18
C VAL A 23 -33.81 6.21 -6.78
N GLU A 24 -34.42 7.01 -5.91
CA GLU A 24 -35.28 8.12 -6.33
C GLU A 24 -34.48 9.28 -6.92
N GLY A 25 -34.66 9.53 -8.22
CA GLY A 25 -34.76 10.87 -8.80
C GLY A 25 -33.48 11.64 -9.16
N PRO A 26 -33.60 12.66 -10.05
CA PRO A 26 -32.51 13.18 -10.86
C PRO A 26 -31.84 14.42 -10.23
N SER A 27 -30.72 14.26 -9.55
CA SER A 27 -29.77 15.36 -9.37
C SER A 27 -28.34 14.81 -9.24
N ALA A 28 -27.67 14.71 -10.38
CA ALA A 28 -26.31 14.19 -10.52
C ALA A 28 -25.20 15.04 -9.85
N VAL A 29 -25.54 16.02 -8.99
CA VAL A 29 -24.56 16.94 -8.41
C VAL A 29 -24.69 17.22 -6.91
N SER A 30 -25.67 16.65 -6.18
CA SER A 30 -25.71 16.81 -4.71
C SER A 30 -26.23 15.62 -3.89
N GLY A 31 -26.73 14.53 -4.50
CA GLY A 31 -27.23 13.35 -3.77
C GLY A 31 -26.20 12.29 -3.35
N ILE A 32 -24.91 12.46 -3.71
CA ILE A 32 -23.85 11.46 -3.46
C ILE A 32 -23.26 11.52 -2.03
N HIS A 33 -23.57 12.55 -1.24
CA HIS A 33 -22.84 12.86 -0.01
C HIS A 33 -23.26 12.10 1.26
N GLU A 34 -24.49 11.59 1.37
CA GLU A 34 -24.94 10.98 2.65
C GLU A 34 -24.62 9.48 2.80
N GLY A 35 -24.36 8.78 1.69
CA GLY A 35 -24.15 7.33 1.65
C GLY A 35 -22.83 6.88 1.02
N GLY A 36 -22.29 7.65 0.06
CA GLY A 36 -21.06 7.28 -0.66
C GLY A 36 -19.86 7.12 0.28
N TYR A 37 -19.73 7.99 1.29
CA TYR A 37 -18.66 7.89 2.28
C TYR A 37 -18.69 6.57 3.05
N LYS A 38 -19.87 5.96 3.27
CA LYS A 38 -20.01 4.67 3.95
C LYS A 38 -19.45 3.54 3.10
N ILE A 39 -19.68 3.57 1.79
CA ILE A 39 -19.11 2.59 0.85
C ILE A 39 -17.58 2.68 0.86
N TRP A 40 -17.03 3.89 0.70
CA TRP A 40 -15.57 4.09 0.70
C TRP A 40 -14.94 3.79 2.06
N LYS A 41 -15.58 4.16 3.18
CA LYS A 41 -15.13 3.80 4.53
C LYS A 41 -15.10 2.29 4.71
N ASN A 42 -16.15 1.59 4.31
CA ASN A 42 -16.23 0.14 4.42
C ASN A 42 -15.17 -0.53 3.52
N LEU A 43 -14.99 -0.06 2.28
CA LEU A 43 -13.96 -0.59 1.39
C LEU A 43 -12.55 -0.40 1.98
N SER A 44 -12.26 0.78 2.52
CA SER A 44 -10.96 1.04 3.18
C SER A 44 -10.73 0.15 4.40
N ILE A 45 -11.76 -0.07 5.23
CA ILE A 45 -11.62 -0.87 6.46
C ILE A 45 -11.60 -2.38 6.17
N PHE A 46 -12.43 -2.85 5.25
CA PHE A 46 -12.63 -4.29 5.03
C PHE A 46 -11.81 -4.86 3.87
N VAL A 47 -11.27 -4.02 2.98
CA VAL A 47 -10.44 -4.47 1.86
C VAL A 47 -9.04 -3.88 1.95
N ALA A 48 -8.91 -2.55 2.00
CA ALA A 48 -7.57 -1.93 1.98
C ALA A 48 -6.77 -2.25 3.25
N ALA A 49 -7.37 -2.14 4.44
CA ALA A 49 -6.64 -2.41 5.69
C ALA A 49 -6.16 -3.87 5.80
N PRO A 50 -6.96 -4.91 5.52
CA PRO A 50 -6.45 -6.29 5.46
C PRO A 50 -5.35 -6.49 4.41
N ALA A 51 -5.49 -5.89 3.22
CA ALA A 51 -4.47 -5.99 2.18
C ALA A 51 -3.14 -5.35 2.61
N ILE A 52 -3.18 -4.19 3.26
CA ILE A 52 -2.00 -3.52 3.82
C ILE A 52 -1.36 -4.37 4.92
N ILE A 53 -2.16 -4.97 5.82
CA ILE A 53 -1.64 -5.85 6.87
C ILE A 53 -0.93 -7.05 6.26
N LEU A 54 -1.52 -7.71 5.26
CA LEU A 54 -0.88 -8.84 4.57
C LEU A 54 0.44 -8.44 3.90
N CYS A 55 0.45 -7.30 3.20
CA CYS A 55 1.66 -6.76 2.59
C CYS A 55 2.73 -6.41 3.64
N ALA A 56 2.34 -5.78 4.75
CA ALA A 56 3.24 -5.42 5.83
C ALA A 56 3.89 -6.66 6.47
N VAL A 57 3.10 -7.71 6.72
CA VAL A 57 3.61 -8.99 7.24
C VAL A 57 4.58 -9.62 6.24
N ASN A 58 4.24 -9.65 4.95
CA ASN A 58 5.13 -10.19 3.92
C ASN A 58 6.46 -9.42 3.86
N CYS A 59 6.42 -8.09 3.78
CA CYS A 59 7.61 -7.24 3.80
C CYS A 59 8.44 -7.43 5.08
N TYR A 60 7.79 -7.58 6.23
CA TYR A 60 8.48 -7.78 7.51
C TYR A 60 9.21 -9.12 7.57
N LEU A 61 8.56 -10.21 7.17
CA LEU A 61 9.19 -11.54 7.10
C LEU A 61 10.33 -11.57 6.05
N GLN A 62 10.14 -10.90 4.92
CA GLN A 62 11.17 -10.75 3.91
C GLN A 62 12.36 -9.95 4.44
N HIS A 63 12.11 -8.88 5.18
CA HIS A 63 13.16 -8.05 5.77
C HIS A 63 13.99 -8.81 6.83
N GLN A 64 13.34 -9.67 7.64
CA GLN A 64 14.06 -10.52 8.60
C GLN A 64 14.90 -11.61 7.93
N SER A 65 14.40 -12.19 6.83
CA SER A 65 15.12 -13.26 6.12
C SER A 65 16.23 -12.73 5.20
N HIS A 66 16.09 -11.51 4.69
CA HIS A 66 17.10 -10.85 3.86
C HIS A 66 18.04 -9.97 4.69
N HIS A 67 18.92 -10.62 5.45
CA HIS A 67 20.24 -10.03 5.70
C HIS A 67 21.08 -10.23 4.45
N ALA A 68 20.83 -9.42 3.42
CA ALA A 68 21.65 -9.45 2.21
C ALA A 68 23.10 -9.19 2.61
N GLU A 69 23.97 -10.19 2.42
CA GLU A 69 25.40 -9.99 2.59
C GLU A 69 25.84 -8.85 1.69
N ARG A 70 26.66 -7.96 2.26
CA ARG A 70 27.18 -6.79 1.56
C ARG A 70 27.92 -7.29 0.30
N PRO A 71 27.53 -6.87 -0.91
CA PRO A 71 28.21 -7.32 -2.12
C PRO A 71 29.67 -6.86 -2.08
N GLU A 72 30.54 -7.59 -2.77
CA GLU A 72 31.95 -7.20 -2.88
C GLU A 72 32.09 -5.86 -3.59
N PHE A 73 33.01 -5.02 -3.11
CA PHE A 73 33.26 -3.73 -3.74
C PHE A 73 34.04 -3.92 -5.04
N ILE A 74 33.39 -3.59 -6.16
CA ILE A 74 34.03 -3.51 -7.47
C ILE A 74 33.96 -2.07 -7.93
N LYS A 75 35.12 -1.45 -8.16
CA LYS A 75 35.23 -0.06 -8.59
C LYS A 75 34.92 0.08 -10.08
N TYR A 76 33.64 0.15 -10.38
CA TYR A 76 33.17 0.52 -11.71
C TYR A 76 33.22 2.05 -11.89
N ASP A 77 33.70 2.52 -13.04
CA ASP A 77 33.88 3.95 -13.32
C ASP A 77 32.57 4.76 -13.31
N TYR A 78 31.44 4.11 -13.55
CA TYR A 78 30.12 4.73 -13.51
C TYR A 78 29.47 4.71 -12.11
N LEU A 79 30.08 4.03 -11.12
CA LEU A 79 29.60 3.99 -9.74
C LEU A 79 30.37 4.98 -8.86
N ALA A 80 29.71 5.47 -7.82
CA ALA A 80 30.28 6.40 -6.84
C ALA A 80 30.99 7.63 -7.46
N VAL A 81 30.56 8.07 -8.65
CA VAL A 81 31.17 9.21 -9.35
C VAL A 81 31.06 10.48 -8.49
N ARG A 82 32.19 11.19 -8.34
CA ARG A 82 32.29 12.42 -7.55
C ARG A 82 33.01 13.50 -8.35
N THR A 83 32.28 14.26 -9.16
CA THR A 83 32.82 15.37 -9.98
C THR A 83 33.01 16.65 -9.16
N LYS A 84 32.13 16.89 -8.19
CA LYS A 84 32.20 17.97 -7.21
C LYS A 84 31.86 17.42 -5.83
N LYS A 85 32.47 18.01 -4.80
CA LYS A 85 32.13 17.72 -3.41
C LYS A 85 30.69 18.09 -3.10
N PHE A 86 30.02 17.30 -2.27
CA PHE A 86 28.72 17.65 -1.72
C PHE A 86 28.80 18.89 -0.83
N PRO A 87 27.72 19.68 -0.70
CA PRO A 87 27.72 20.92 0.07
C PRO A 87 27.55 20.71 1.60
N TRP A 88 27.71 19.48 2.11
CA TRP A 88 27.59 19.14 3.53
C TRP A 88 28.68 18.15 3.96
N GLY A 89 28.87 18.04 5.28
CA GLY A 89 29.80 17.08 5.88
C GLY A 89 31.22 17.24 5.35
N ASP A 90 31.83 16.12 4.97
CA ASP A 90 33.16 16.05 4.35
C ASP A 90 33.14 16.23 2.82
N GLY A 91 31.94 16.40 2.24
CA GLY A 91 31.73 16.50 0.81
C GLY A 91 31.83 15.18 0.05
N ASN A 92 32.04 14.06 0.74
CA ASN A 92 32.20 12.74 0.13
C ASN A 92 31.11 11.74 0.55
N HIS A 93 30.27 12.03 1.54
CA HIS A 93 29.12 11.17 1.88
C HIS A 93 27.81 11.72 1.29
N SER A 94 27.02 10.84 0.68
CA SER A 94 25.68 11.19 0.20
C SER A 94 24.75 11.55 1.38
N LEU A 95 23.64 12.26 1.11
CA LEU A 95 22.71 12.69 2.15
C LEU A 95 22.15 11.52 2.99
N PHE A 96 21.82 10.40 2.34
CA PHE A 96 21.40 9.16 2.99
C PHE A 96 22.49 8.10 2.89
N HIS A 97 23.71 8.45 3.33
CA HIS A 97 24.81 7.50 3.37
C HIS A 97 24.60 6.46 4.49
N ASN A 98 24.91 5.20 4.20
CA ASN A 98 24.87 4.10 5.15
C ASN A 98 26.20 3.32 5.05
N PRO A 99 27.09 3.40 6.06
CA PRO A 99 28.42 2.79 6.01
C PRO A 99 28.39 1.27 5.74
N LYS A 100 27.31 0.60 6.16
CA LYS A 100 27.14 -0.84 6.00
C LYS A 100 26.84 -1.27 4.56
N THR A 101 26.30 -0.40 3.72
CA THR A 101 25.76 -0.79 2.40
C THR A 101 26.21 0.09 1.24
N ASN A 102 26.59 1.34 1.50
CA ASN A 102 26.98 2.31 0.49
C ASN A 102 28.50 2.45 0.47
N ALA A 103 29.14 2.03 -0.62
CA ALA A 103 30.58 2.23 -0.78
C ALA A 103 30.91 3.67 -1.17
N LEU A 104 32.06 4.15 -0.70
CA LEU A 104 32.72 5.35 -1.18
C LEU A 104 33.52 5.05 -2.45
N PRO A 105 34.02 6.07 -3.18
CA PRO A 105 34.93 5.86 -4.31
C PRO A 105 36.20 5.06 -3.97
N SER A 106 36.57 5.03 -2.69
CA SER A 106 37.70 4.29 -2.12
C SER A 106 37.35 2.88 -1.64
N GLY A 107 36.07 2.50 -1.61
CA GLY A 107 35.61 1.23 -1.05
C GLY A 107 34.58 1.40 0.05
N TYR A 108 34.22 0.29 0.70
CA TYR A 108 33.36 0.33 1.88
C TYR A 108 34.11 0.89 3.08
N GLU A 109 33.36 1.55 3.94
CA GLU A 109 33.82 1.93 5.28
C GLU A 109 33.86 0.69 6.19
N GLU A 110 34.82 0.69 7.13
CA GLU A 110 34.97 -0.34 8.17
C GLU A 110 34.00 -0.11 9.34
#